data_AF-A0AAW2Y495-F1
#
_entry.id   AF-A0AAW2Y495-F1
#
_cell.length_a   1.000
_cell.length_b   1.000
_cell.length_c   1.000
_cell.angle_alpha   90.00
_cell.angle_beta   90.00
_cell.angle_gamma   90.00
#
_symmetry.space_group_name_H-M   'P 1'
#
loop_
_entity.id
_entity.type
_entity.pdbx_description
1 polymer ?
#
loop_
_entity_poly.entity_id
_entity_poly.type
_entity_poly.pdbx_seq_one_letter_code
_entity_poly.pdbx_strand_id
1 'polypeptide(L)'
;MPQAPTVRSSAYLNALTLEIDKKLQRALASATQRPNLLQELFADIALEVDDRAKQIIFGEEDAISVADDGYSGPICFYSVLADYFMFEVQLDNPEVSLRYSSALVQGAANVFWIDIQTNATRFLRLFQYLLDEVALDSERLKKIPQQAQRDLFLLLSRFIFFYNSADKLESFLKQFPDFPNAFLIGSAADIFVIELADQLQKLKVEPVLLHYLSQIKVLQGAILA
;
A
#
# COMPACT_ATOMS: atom_id res chain seq x y z
N MET A 1 3.11 21.32 26.74
CA MET A 1 3.23 22.52 25.88
C MET A 1 3.72 22.06 24.51
N PRO A 2 3.10 22.47 23.39
CA PRO A 2 3.59 22.10 22.07
C PRO A 2 4.94 22.79 21.82
N GLN A 3 5.97 22.03 21.49
CA GLN A 3 7.27 22.58 21.11
C GLN A 3 7.16 23.29 19.75
N ALA A 4 7.75 24.48 19.64
CA ALA A 4 7.76 25.24 18.41
C ALA A 4 8.54 24.50 17.31
N PRO A 5 8.08 24.52 16.05
CA PRO A 5 8.82 23.91 14.94
C PRO A 5 10.20 24.55 14.81
N THR A 6 11.24 23.72 14.80
CA THR A 6 12.63 24.15 14.65
C THR A 6 12.82 24.89 13.32
N VAL A 7 13.58 25.98 13.30
CA VAL A 7 13.79 26.88 12.14
C VAL A 7 14.27 26.13 10.87
N ARG A 8 14.96 24.99 11.02
CA ARG A 8 15.33 24.10 9.91
C ARG A 8 14.12 23.45 9.21
N SER A 9 13.09 23.08 9.99
CA SER A 9 11.87 22.46 9.45
C SER A 9 11.09 23.43 8.56
N SER A 10 11.09 24.73 8.87
CA SER A 10 10.35 25.72 8.06
C SER A 10 11.05 26.03 6.73
N ALA A 11 12.40 26.13 6.72
CA ALA A 11 13.15 26.39 5.49
C ALA A 11 13.02 25.25 4.47
N TYR A 12 13.04 24.01 4.95
CA TYR A 12 12.85 22.83 4.13
C TYR A 12 11.41 22.71 3.58
N LEU A 13 10.38 22.91 4.42
CA LEU A 13 8.99 22.90 3.96
C LEU A 13 8.73 23.95 2.87
N ASN A 14 9.38 25.11 2.98
CA ASN A 14 9.32 26.13 1.94
C ASN A 14 10.00 25.70 0.63
N ALA A 15 11.13 25.01 0.70
CA ALA A 15 11.83 24.48 -0.48
C ALA A 15 11.03 23.36 -1.17
N LEU A 16 10.47 22.43 -0.39
CA LEU A 16 9.59 21.37 -0.89
C LEU A 16 8.34 21.95 -1.53
N THR A 17 7.69 22.93 -0.88
CA THR A 17 6.51 23.62 -1.43
C THR A 17 6.83 24.30 -2.77
N LEU A 18 8.00 24.93 -2.88
CA LEU A 18 8.43 25.59 -4.11
C LEU A 18 8.68 24.58 -5.25
N GLU A 19 9.31 23.44 -4.94
CA GLU A 19 9.58 22.40 -5.95
C GLU A 19 8.30 21.68 -6.38
N ILE A 20 7.36 21.44 -5.45
CA ILE A 20 6.01 20.92 -5.76
C ILE A 20 5.28 21.89 -6.70
N ASP A 21 5.24 23.18 -6.37
CA ASP A 21 4.55 24.17 -7.21
C ASP A 21 5.17 24.23 -8.61
N LYS A 22 6.50 24.27 -8.72
CA LYS A 22 7.21 24.26 -10.00
C LYS A 22 6.89 23.02 -10.85
N LYS A 23 6.84 21.83 -10.25
CA LYS A 23 6.50 20.59 -10.95
C LYS A 23 5.02 20.54 -11.33
N LEU A 24 4.14 21.05 -10.47
CA LEU A 24 2.72 21.18 -10.76
C LEU A 24 2.46 22.15 -11.93
N GLN A 25 3.12 23.31 -11.96
CA GLN A 25 3.01 24.25 -13.07
C GLN A 25 3.48 23.63 -14.40
N ARG A 26 4.54 22.81 -14.39
CA ARG A 26 4.97 22.05 -15.58
C ARG A 26 3.92 21.04 -16.04
N ALA A 27 3.28 20.33 -15.11
CA ALA A 27 2.20 19.39 -15.42
C ALA A 27 0.95 20.11 -15.98
N LEU A 28 0.64 21.30 -15.47
CA LEU A 28 -0.46 22.12 -15.97
C LEU A 28 -0.17 22.69 -17.36
N ALA A 29 1.07 23.10 -17.64
CA ALA A 29 1.50 23.65 -18.93
C ALA A 29 1.58 22.61 -20.07
N SER A 30 1.71 21.32 -19.76
CA SER A 30 1.84 20.25 -20.76
C SER A 30 0.70 19.24 -20.67
N ALA A 31 -0.40 19.50 -21.37
CA ALA A 31 -1.61 18.67 -21.31
C ALA A 31 -1.38 17.20 -21.68
N THR A 32 -0.46 16.94 -22.63
CA THR A 32 -0.14 15.59 -23.12
C THR A 32 0.74 14.80 -22.14
N GLN A 33 1.54 15.47 -21.31
CA GLN A 33 2.44 14.83 -20.35
C GLN A 33 1.94 14.91 -18.90
N ARG A 34 0.86 15.64 -18.65
CA ARG A 34 0.24 15.82 -17.33
C ARG A 34 0.10 14.52 -16.51
N PRO A 35 -0.37 13.39 -17.07
CA PRO A 35 -0.51 12.15 -16.28
C PRO A 35 0.83 11.65 -15.74
N ASN A 36 1.86 11.62 -16.59
CA ASN A 36 3.20 11.15 -16.23
C ASN A 36 3.87 12.10 -15.24
N LEU A 37 3.75 13.42 -15.48
CA LEU A 37 4.33 14.45 -14.60
C LEU A 37 3.67 14.47 -13.22
N LEU A 38 2.36 14.24 -13.14
CA LEU A 38 1.67 14.10 -11.85
C LEU A 38 2.10 12.83 -11.14
N GLN A 39 2.23 11.71 -11.86
CA GLN A 39 2.70 10.44 -11.28
C GLN A 39 4.14 10.55 -10.74
N GLU A 40 5.04 11.19 -11.49
CA GLU A 40 6.42 11.48 -11.07
C GLU A 40 6.41 12.40 -9.84
N LEU A 41 5.59 13.46 -9.84
CA LEU A 41 5.43 14.34 -8.68
C LEU A 41 4.95 13.58 -7.44
N PHE A 42 3.97 12.68 -7.58
CA PHE A 42 3.51 11.85 -6.47
C PHE A 42 4.60 10.91 -5.96
N ALA A 43 5.35 10.27 -6.86
CA ALA A 43 6.45 9.39 -6.48
C ALA A 43 7.56 10.16 -5.75
N ASP A 44 7.94 11.34 -6.26
CA ASP A 44 8.98 12.18 -5.67
C ASP A 44 8.57 12.70 -4.30
N ILE A 45 7.34 13.23 -4.16
CA ILE A 45 6.82 13.66 -2.85
C ILE A 45 6.82 12.49 -1.88
N ALA A 46 6.36 11.31 -2.33
CA ALA A 46 6.24 10.18 -1.44
C ALA A 46 7.60 9.62 -1.02
N LEU A 47 8.59 9.59 -1.92
CA LEU A 47 9.98 9.23 -1.60
C LEU A 47 10.63 10.25 -0.66
N GLU A 48 10.45 11.55 -0.93
CA GLU A 48 11.07 12.61 -0.14
C GLU A 48 10.45 12.71 1.27
N VAL A 49 9.13 12.52 1.39
CA VAL A 49 8.45 12.42 2.69
C VAL A 49 8.86 11.15 3.42
N ASP A 50 9.03 10.01 2.73
CA ASP A 50 9.51 8.76 3.32
C ASP A 50 10.96 8.88 3.83
N ASP A 51 11.86 9.50 3.06
CA ASP A 51 13.24 9.76 3.48
C ASP A 51 13.31 10.76 4.64
N ARG A 52 12.43 11.76 4.69
CA ARG A 52 12.31 12.65 5.85
C ARG A 52 11.75 11.94 7.07
N ALA A 53 10.73 11.09 6.89
CA ALA A 53 10.21 10.27 7.98
C ALA A 53 11.36 9.43 8.55
N LYS A 54 12.13 8.74 7.70
CA LYS A 54 13.34 8.02 8.10
C LYS A 54 14.35 8.91 8.83
N GLN A 55 14.65 10.13 8.38
CA GLN A 55 15.60 11.00 9.08
C GLN A 55 15.12 11.45 10.47
N ILE A 56 13.83 11.74 10.64
CA ILE A 56 13.26 12.09 11.96
C ILE A 56 13.30 10.88 12.89
N ILE A 57 13.13 9.70 12.31
CA ILE A 57 13.05 8.42 12.98
C ILE A 57 14.43 7.88 13.40
N PHE A 58 15.44 7.98 12.52
CA PHE A 58 16.79 7.45 12.73
C PHE A 58 17.80 8.54 13.14
N GLY A 59 17.38 9.81 13.18
CA GLY A 59 18.22 10.95 13.52
C GLY A 59 18.54 11.11 15.01
N GLU A 60 18.10 10.20 15.87
CA GLU A 60 18.41 10.15 17.31
C GLU A 60 19.30 8.95 17.71
N GLU A 61 19.94 8.25 16.77
CA GLU A 61 20.85 7.13 17.08
C GLU A 61 22.28 7.57 17.49
N ASP A 62 22.40 8.56 18.38
CA ASP A 62 23.64 8.83 19.12
C ASP A 62 23.50 8.55 20.65
N ALA A 63 22.40 7.94 21.08
CA ALA A 63 22.21 7.54 22.48
C ALA A 63 22.13 6.00 22.63
N ILE A 64 23.25 5.40 23.00
CA ILE A 64 23.32 3.99 23.44
C ILE A 64 22.45 3.80 24.69
N SER A 65 21.46 2.89 24.65
CA SER A 65 21.40 1.71 25.55
C SER A 65 20.13 0.86 25.42
N VAL A 66 20.37 -0.45 25.31
CA VAL A 66 19.72 -1.59 25.99
C VAL A 66 18.18 -1.70 25.97
N ALA A 67 17.75 -2.73 25.23
CA ALA A 67 16.56 -3.57 25.40
C ALA A 67 15.22 -2.87 25.69
N ASP A 68 14.37 -2.81 24.66
CA ASP A 68 12.93 -2.91 24.85
C ASP A 68 12.33 -3.87 23.80
N ASP A 69 11.54 -4.80 24.33
CA ASP A 69 10.83 -5.87 23.64
C ASP A 69 9.45 -5.33 23.30
N GLY A 70 9.30 -4.82 22.07
CA GLY A 70 8.05 -4.25 21.62
C GLY A 70 8.16 -3.81 20.17
N TYR A 71 7.52 -4.56 19.28
CA TYR A 71 7.32 -4.20 17.88
C TYR A 71 6.59 -2.84 17.79
N SER A 72 7.34 -1.74 17.83
CA SER A 72 6.88 -0.46 17.34
C SER A 72 8.04 0.15 16.57
N GLY A 73 8.25 -0.43 15.39
CA GLY A 73 9.06 0.20 14.38
C GLY A 73 8.48 1.57 13.99
N PRO A 74 9.25 2.37 13.28
CA PRO A 74 8.86 3.74 12.99
C PRO A 74 7.62 3.84 12.09
N ILE A 75 6.73 4.79 12.40
CA ILE A 75 5.46 4.99 11.66
C ILE A 75 5.76 5.43 10.22
N CYS A 76 5.25 4.67 9.24
CA CYS A 76 5.44 4.95 7.82
C CYS A 76 4.47 6.05 7.34
N PHE A 77 4.93 6.98 6.49
CA PHE A 77 4.03 8.00 5.94
C PHE A 77 2.82 7.39 5.20
N TYR A 78 3.04 6.29 4.48
CA TYR A 78 1.98 5.59 3.78
C TYR A 78 0.97 4.94 4.73
N SER A 79 1.38 4.46 5.90
CA SER A 79 0.44 3.93 6.90
C SER A 79 -0.44 5.04 7.46
N VAL A 80 0.12 6.22 7.73
CA VAL A 80 -0.67 7.39 8.19
C VAL A 80 -1.69 7.83 7.13
N LEU A 81 -1.28 7.95 5.87
CA LEU A 81 -2.21 8.27 4.79
C LEU A 81 -3.29 7.20 4.65
N ALA A 82 -2.90 5.93 4.68
CA ALA A 82 -3.85 4.84 4.53
C ALA A 82 -4.85 4.82 5.69
N ASP A 83 -4.42 5.07 6.92
CA ASP A 83 -5.29 5.26 8.09
C ASP A 83 -6.31 6.38 7.87
N TYR A 84 -5.83 7.55 7.44
CA TYR A 84 -6.69 8.71 7.19
C TYR A 84 -7.78 8.40 6.16
N PHE A 85 -7.39 7.84 5.00
CA PHE A 85 -8.31 7.54 3.90
C PHE A 85 -9.29 6.40 4.20
N MET A 86 -8.92 5.45 5.06
CA MET A 86 -9.77 4.30 5.40
C MET A 86 -10.66 4.54 6.62
N PHE A 87 -10.20 5.34 7.59
CA PHE A 87 -10.84 5.40 8.92
C PHE A 87 -11.13 6.80 9.44
N GLU A 88 -10.41 7.84 9.04
CA GLU A 88 -10.60 9.19 9.62
C GLU A 88 -11.49 10.12 8.80
N VAL A 89 -11.59 9.91 7.48
CA VAL A 89 -12.46 10.75 6.62
C VAL A 89 -13.93 10.51 6.99
N GLN A 90 -14.48 11.44 7.77
CA GLN A 90 -15.86 11.57 8.26
C GLN A 90 -16.76 10.35 7.97
N LEU A 91 -16.73 9.42 8.92
CA LEU A 91 -17.40 8.11 8.95
C LEU A 91 -18.93 8.15 8.80
N ASP A 92 -19.56 9.32 8.81
CA ASP A 92 -21.02 9.48 8.81
C ASP A 92 -21.63 9.43 7.40
N ASN A 93 -20.82 9.52 6.34
CA ASN A 93 -21.30 9.35 4.97
C ASN A 93 -20.68 8.09 4.31
N PRO A 94 -21.46 7.00 4.14
CA PRO A 94 -20.95 5.75 3.57
C PRO A 94 -20.48 5.88 2.12
N GLU A 95 -21.04 6.81 1.33
CA GLU A 95 -20.59 7.07 -0.03
C GLU A 95 -19.20 7.73 -0.06
N VAL A 96 -18.95 8.64 0.89
CA VAL A 96 -17.64 9.29 1.04
C VAL A 96 -16.62 8.27 1.50
N SER A 97 -16.91 7.49 2.54
CA SER A 97 -16.02 6.43 3.01
C SER A 97 -15.68 5.43 1.89
N LEU A 98 -16.66 5.01 1.10
CA LEU A 98 -16.42 4.13 -0.07
C LEU A 98 -15.51 4.81 -1.10
N ARG A 99 -15.77 6.08 -1.44
CA ARG A 99 -14.96 6.80 -2.42
C ARG A 99 -13.49 6.92 -2.01
N TYR A 100 -13.22 7.24 -0.74
CA TYR A 100 -11.84 7.41 -0.26
C TYR A 100 -11.12 6.07 -0.11
N SER A 101 -11.79 5.04 0.42
CA SER A 101 -11.22 3.69 0.53
C SER A 101 -10.94 3.09 -0.86
N SER A 102 -11.87 3.17 -1.81
CA SER A 102 -11.62 2.74 -3.20
C SER A 102 -10.51 3.54 -3.88
N ALA A 103 -10.42 4.86 -3.62
CA ALA A 103 -9.32 5.68 -4.16
C ALA A 103 -7.96 5.24 -3.61
N LEU A 104 -7.87 4.89 -2.32
CA LEU A 104 -6.65 4.35 -1.73
C LEU A 104 -6.27 3.01 -2.37
N VAL A 105 -7.21 2.07 -2.51
CA VAL A 105 -6.97 0.77 -3.13
C VAL A 105 -6.49 0.92 -4.58
N GLN A 106 -7.12 1.82 -5.35
CA GLN A 106 -6.72 2.09 -6.73
C GLN A 106 -5.35 2.78 -6.80
N GLY A 107 -5.05 3.70 -5.89
CA GLY A 107 -3.74 4.34 -5.77
C GLY A 107 -2.65 3.33 -5.43
N ALA A 108 -2.92 2.45 -4.46
CA ALA A 108 -2.04 1.35 -4.06
C ALA A 108 -1.74 0.41 -5.24
N ALA A 109 -2.76 0.06 -6.04
CA ALA A 109 -2.57 -0.73 -7.27
C ALA A 109 -1.55 -0.08 -8.21
N ASN A 110 -1.68 1.22 -8.46
CA ASN A 110 -0.80 1.94 -9.38
C ASN A 110 0.66 1.94 -8.87
N VAL A 111 0.87 2.24 -7.59
CA VAL A 111 2.23 2.31 -7.03
C VAL A 111 2.89 0.93 -6.92
N PHE A 112 2.12 -0.12 -6.60
CA PHE A 112 2.65 -1.49 -6.60
C PHE A 112 3.01 -1.96 -8.01
N TRP A 113 2.28 -1.53 -9.04
CA TRP A 113 2.65 -1.79 -10.43
C TRP A 113 3.97 -1.10 -10.82
N ILE A 114 4.28 0.08 -10.29
CA ILE A 114 5.59 0.74 -10.50
C ILE A 114 6.69 -0.14 -9.91
N ASP A 115 6.50 -0.66 -8.70
CA ASP A 115 7.44 -1.57 -8.06
C ASP A 115 7.68 -2.84 -8.89
N ILE A 116 6.63 -3.46 -9.45
CA ILE A 116 6.76 -4.58 -10.39
C ILE A 116 7.58 -4.19 -11.63
N GLN A 117 7.24 -3.06 -12.27
CA GLN A 117 7.89 -2.61 -13.50
C GLN A 117 9.37 -2.28 -13.30
N THR A 118 9.71 -1.74 -12.13
CA THR A 118 11.08 -1.36 -11.76
C THR A 118 11.84 -2.47 -11.04
N ASN A 119 11.17 -3.60 -10.76
CA ASN A 119 11.70 -4.69 -9.94
C ASN A 119 12.29 -4.20 -8.59
N ALA A 120 11.54 -3.34 -7.92
CA ALA A 120 11.88 -2.75 -6.62
C ALA A 120 10.73 -2.95 -5.63
N THR A 121 11.00 -2.75 -4.34
CA THR A 121 10.01 -2.93 -3.24
C THR A 121 9.85 -1.65 -2.42
N ARG A 122 9.77 -0.50 -3.11
CA ARG A 122 9.69 0.82 -2.47
C ARG A 122 8.42 0.98 -1.63
N PHE A 123 7.33 0.33 -2.03
CA PHE A 123 6.03 0.43 -1.38
C PHE A 123 5.72 -0.78 -0.48
N LEU A 124 6.73 -1.58 -0.12
CA LEU A 124 6.57 -2.74 0.78
C LEU A 124 5.87 -2.37 2.09
N ARG A 125 6.19 -1.21 2.67
CA ARG A 125 5.56 -0.77 3.94
C ARG A 125 4.08 -0.48 3.80
N LEU A 126 3.66 0.13 2.69
CA LEU A 126 2.24 0.32 2.38
C LEU A 126 1.54 -1.04 2.20
N PHE A 127 2.17 -1.97 1.48
CA PHE A 127 1.63 -3.32 1.32
C PHE A 127 1.47 -4.05 2.67
N GLN A 128 2.52 -4.05 3.51
CA GLN A 128 2.50 -4.67 4.83
C GLN A 128 1.40 -4.07 5.71
N TYR A 129 1.26 -2.75 5.71
CA TYR A 129 0.18 -2.09 6.45
C TYR A 129 -1.21 -2.51 5.94
N LEU A 130 -1.43 -2.51 4.63
CA LEU A 130 -2.72 -2.93 4.05
C LEU A 130 -3.04 -4.41 4.33
N LEU A 131 -2.02 -5.27 4.37
CA LEU A 131 -2.19 -6.69 4.68
C LEU A 131 -2.37 -6.92 6.19
N ASP A 132 -1.39 -6.55 7.00
CA ASP A 132 -1.29 -6.94 8.41
C ASP A 132 -2.24 -6.15 9.29
N GLU A 133 -2.27 -4.83 9.09
CA GLU A 133 -2.95 -3.90 9.96
C GLU A 133 -4.39 -3.63 9.50
N VAL A 134 -4.73 -3.89 8.24
CA VAL A 134 -6.06 -3.64 7.68
C VAL A 134 -6.80 -4.93 7.31
N ALA A 135 -6.22 -5.79 6.47
CA ALA A 135 -6.92 -6.97 5.97
C ALA A 135 -6.97 -8.14 6.99
N LEU A 136 -5.90 -8.32 7.76
CA LEU A 136 -5.82 -9.39 8.77
C LEU A 136 -6.43 -9.02 10.13
N ASP A 137 -6.65 -7.72 10.39
CA ASP A 137 -7.38 -7.22 11.56
C ASP A 137 -8.90 -7.18 11.27
N SER A 138 -9.64 -8.16 11.79
CA SER A 138 -11.09 -8.24 11.61
C SER A 138 -11.86 -7.03 12.15
N GLU A 139 -11.38 -6.37 13.21
CA GLU A 139 -12.07 -5.23 13.82
C GLU A 139 -11.90 -3.96 12.98
N ARG A 140 -10.73 -3.80 12.35
CA ARG A 140 -10.49 -2.71 11.40
C ARG A 140 -11.18 -2.98 10.06
N LEU A 141 -11.11 -4.22 9.56
CA LEU A 141 -11.73 -4.60 8.30
C LEU A 141 -13.25 -4.31 8.29
N LYS A 142 -13.96 -4.64 9.38
CA LYS A 142 -15.41 -4.38 9.52
C LYS A 142 -15.82 -2.91 9.40
N LYS A 143 -14.88 -1.97 9.61
CA LYS A 143 -15.14 -0.53 9.50
C LYS A 143 -15.09 -0.03 8.05
N ILE A 144 -14.53 -0.82 7.15
CA ILE A 144 -14.41 -0.47 5.73
C ILE A 144 -15.67 -0.91 4.98
N PRO A 145 -16.19 -0.12 4.03
CA PRO A 145 -17.30 -0.53 3.18
C PRO A 145 -17.04 -1.87 2.46
N GLN A 146 -18.03 -2.75 2.41
CA GLN A 146 -17.86 -4.12 1.87
C GLN A 146 -17.28 -4.17 0.45
N GLN A 147 -17.65 -3.19 -0.40
CA GLN A 147 -17.08 -3.11 -1.75
C GLN A 147 -15.58 -2.81 -1.72
N ALA A 148 -15.14 -1.87 -0.89
CA ALA A 148 -13.72 -1.55 -0.75
C ALA A 148 -12.92 -2.69 -0.08
N GLN A 149 -13.54 -3.46 0.81
CA GLN A 149 -12.92 -4.70 1.32
C GLN A 149 -12.63 -5.67 0.18
N ARG A 150 -13.61 -5.94 -0.70
CA ARG A 150 -13.42 -6.83 -1.85
C ARG A 150 -12.30 -6.34 -2.76
N ASP A 151 -12.33 -5.05 -3.10
CA ASP A 151 -11.31 -4.43 -3.96
C ASP A 151 -9.92 -4.52 -3.32
N LEU A 152 -9.81 -4.31 -2.00
CA LEU A 152 -8.57 -4.46 -1.23
C LEU A 152 -8.05 -5.90 -1.27
N PHE A 153 -8.91 -6.91 -1.07
CA PHE A 153 -8.49 -8.31 -1.10
C PHE A 153 -8.07 -8.75 -2.50
N LEU A 154 -8.74 -8.28 -3.56
CA LEU A 154 -8.29 -8.51 -4.93
C LEU A 154 -6.92 -7.85 -5.19
N LEU A 155 -6.72 -6.61 -4.71
CA LEU A 155 -5.42 -5.95 -4.77
C LEU A 155 -4.36 -6.80 -4.07
N LEU A 156 -4.54 -7.15 -2.80
CA LEU A 156 -3.55 -7.88 -2.02
C LEU A 156 -3.24 -9.25 -2.65
N SER A 157 -4.26 -9.93 -3.19
CA SER A 157 -4.09 -11.21 -3.90
C SER A 157 -3.10 -11.11 -5.07
N ARG A 158 -3.15 -10.00 -5.84
CA ARG A 158 -2.22 -9.77 -6.97
C ARG A 158 -0.78 -9.62 -6.51
N PHE A 159 -0.53 -9.04 -5.34
CA PHE A 159 0.82 -8.60 -4.93
C PHE A 159 1.42 -9.40 -3.77
N ILE A 160 0.69 -10.34 -3.15
CA ILE A 160 1.14 -11.07 -1.97
C ILE A 160 2.45 -11.84 -2.20
N PHE A 161 2.64 -12.42 -3.38
CA PHE A 161 3.87 -13.12 -3.72
C PHE A 161 4.99 -12.17 -4.07
N PHE A 162 4.70 -11.05 -4.74
CA PHE A 162 5.72 -10.04 -5.06
C PHE A 162 6.42 -9.51 -3.81
N TYR A 163 5.65 -9.26 -2.75
CA TYR A 163 6.18 -8.76 -1.47
C TYR A 163 6.53 -9.87 -0.47
N ASN A 164 6.75 -11.10 -0.92
CA ASN A 164 7.21 -12.22 -0.09
C ASN A 164 6.34 -12.48 1.16
N SER A 165 5.01 -12.36 1.04
CA SER A 165 4.08 -12.56 2.16
C SER A 165 3.25 -13.85 2.01
N ALA A 166 3.81 -14.86 1.35
CA ALA A 166 3.15 -16.15 1.09
C ALA A 166 2.83 -16.93 2.38
N ASP A 167 3.60 -16.71 3.44
CA ASP A 167 3.40 -17.28 4.77
C ASP A 167 2.07 -16.85 5.41
N LYS A 168 1.54 -15.68 5.02
CA LYS A 168 0.28 -15.14 5.54
C LYS A 168 -0.94 -15.56 4.72
N LEU A 169 -0.74 -16.33 3.65
CA LEU A 169 -1.81 -16.66 2.71
C LEU A 169 -2.98 -17.39 3.37
N GLU A 170 -2.72 -18.31 4.30
CA GLU A 170 -3.79 -19.05 4.98
C GLU A 170 -4.69 -18.12 5.81
N SER A 171 -4.10 -17.26 6.64
CA SER A 171 -4.84 -16.25 7.42
C SER A 171 -5.55 -15.25 6.52
N PHE A 172 -4.93 -14.87 5.41
CA PHE A 172 -5.51 -13.97 4.43
C PHE A 172 -6.76 -14.59 3.77
N LEU A 173 -6.70 -15.84 3.33
CA LEU A 173 -7.85 -16.53 2.73
C LEU A 173 -8.99 -16.75 3.73
N LYS A 174 -8.70 -16.87 5.03
CA LYS A 174 -9.73 -16.97 6.08
C LYS A 174 -10.50 -15.66 6.30
N GLN A 175 -9.89 -14.51 6.00
CA GLN A 175 -10.50 -13.18 6.15
C GLN A 175 -11.18 -12.67 4.88
N PHE A 176 -11.19 -13.46 3.80
CA PHE A 176 -11.69 -13.03 2.51
C PHE A 176 -13.18 -12.60 2.60
N PRO A 177 -13.54 -11.41 2.10
CA PRO A 177 -14.90 -10.90 2.21
C PRO A 177 -15.86 -11.69 1.30
N ASP A 178 -17.13 -11.79 1.70
CA ASP A 178 -18.15 -12.45 0.88
C ASP A 178 -18.37 -11.74 -0.45
N PHE A 179 -18.36 -12.50 -1.55
CA PHE A 179 -18.71 -12.01 -2.87
C PHE A 179 -20.17 -12.35 -3.20
N PRO A 180 -20.96 -11.40 -3.78
CA PRO A 180 -22.35 -11.68 -4.13
C PRO A 180 -22.47 -12.79 -5.18
N ASN A 181 -21.41 -12.96 -5.99
CA ASN A 181 -21.31 -13.96 -7.04
C ASN A 181 -20.49 -15.19 -6.62
N ALA A 182 -20.25 -15.40 -5.31
CA ALA A 182 -19.45 -16.54 -4.83
C ALA A 182 -20.01 -17.90 -5.29
N PHE A 183 -21.34 -18.03 -5.44
CA PHE A 183 -21.96 -19.24 -6.01
C PHE A 183 -21.48 -19.56 -7.44
N LEU A 184 -21.06 -18.55 -8.21
CA LEU A 184 -20.57 -18.72 -9.59
C LEU A 184 -19.05 -18.86 -9.67
N ILE A 185 -18.32 -18.20 -8.76
CA ILE A 185 -16.85 -18.04 -8.85
C ILE A 185 -16.12 -19.05 -7.96
N GLY A 186 -16.76 -19.52 -6.88
CA GLY A 186 -16.19 -20.47 -5.94
C GLY A 186 -15.81 -19.84 -4.59
N SER A 187 -14.92 -20.53 -3.88
CA SER A 187 -14.40 -20.14 -2.57
C SER A 187 -13.40 -18.98 -2.65
N ALA A 188 -12.96 -18.47 -1.50
CA ALA A 188 -11.88 -17.48 -1.40
C ALA A 188 -10.61 -17.93 -2.13
N ALA A 189 -10.26 -19.22 -2.04
CA ALA A 189 -9.11 -19.79 -2.73
C ALA A 189 -9.29 -19.75 -4.25
N ASP A 190 -10.49 -20.03 -4.77
CA ASP A 190 -10.78 -19.97 -6.20
C ASP A 190 -10.65 -18.54 -6.74
N ILE A 191 -11.21 -17.56 -6.03
CA ILE A 191 -11.08 -16.13 -6.37
C ILE A 191 -9.61 -15.71 -6.37
N PHE A 192 -8.85 -16.10 -5.34
CA PHE A 192 -7.43 -15.83 -5.25
C PHE A 192 -6.65 -16.41 -6.44
N VAL A 193 -6.91 -17.66 -6.81
CA VAL A 193 -6.24 -18.32 -7.94
C VAL A 193 -6.58 -17.65 -9.27
N ILE A 194 -7.83 -17.23 -9.46
CA ILE A 194 -8.25 -16.47 -10.66
C ILE A 194 -7.46 -15.16 -10.74
N GLU A 195 -7.41 -14.39 -9.65
CA GLU A 195 -6.72 -13.10 -9.62
C GLU A 195 -5.20 -13.25 -9.82
N LEU A 196 -4.61 -14.30 -9.24
CA LEU A 196 -3.22 -14.65 -9.45
C LEU A 196 -2.94 -15.03 -10.91
N ALA A 197 -3.80 -15.83 -11.54
CA ALA A 197 -3.65 -16.23 -12.93
C ALA A 197 -3.73 -15.01 -13.87
N ASP A 198 -4.68 -14.10 -13.61
CA ASP A 198 -4.81 -12.83 -14.31
C ASP A 198 -3.58 -11.93 -14.13
N GLN A 199 -2.99 -11.92 -12.92
CA GLN A 199 -1.77 -11.19 -12.65
C GLN A 199 -0.59 -11.75 -13.46
N LEU A 200 -0.40 -13.08 -13.45
CA LEU A 200 0.67 -13.76 -14.20
C LEU A 200 0.61 -13.46 -15.69
N GLN A 201 -0.58 -13.38 -16.29
CA GLN A 201 -0.77 -13.03 -17.70
C GLN A 201 -0.33 -11.60 -18.03
N LYS A 202 -0.36 -10.69 -17.05
CA LYS A 202 0.00 -9.28 -17.21
C LYS A 202 1.49 -9.01 -16.94
N LEU A 203 2.19 -9.91 -16.24
CA LEU A 203 3.60 -9.76 -15.91
C LEU A 203 4.48 -9.87 -17.17
N LYS A 204 5.31 -8.85 -17.40
CA LYS A 204 6.30 -8.82 -18.50
C LYS A 204 7.74 -8.75 -18.02
N VAL A 205 7.94 -8.60 -16.71
CA VAL A 205 9.27 -8.48 -16.09
C VAL A 205 9.71 -9.88 -15.68
N GLU A 206 10.68 -10.45 -16.42
CA GLU A 206 11.15 -11.84 -16.23
C GLU A 206 11.53 -12.21 -14.79
N PRO A 207 12.38 -11.46 -14.06
CA PRO A 207 12.74 -11.83 -12.69
C PRO A 207 11.53 -11.83 -11.75
N VAL A 208 10.56 -10.94 -11.97
CA VAL A 208 9.32 -10.91 -11.19
C VAL A 208 8.45 -12.12 -11.51
N LEU A 209 8.31 -12.49 -12.79
CA LEU A 209 7.56 -13.68 -13.19
C LEU A 209 8.15 -14.96 -12.56
N LEU A 210 9.48 -15.13 -12.64
CA LEU A 210 10.18 -16.25 -12.01
C LEU A 210 9.96 -16.27 -10.49
N HIS A 211 9.97 -15.09 -9.87
CA HIS A 211 9.69 -14.96 -8.44
C HIS A 211 8.29 -15.46 -8.08
N TYR A 212 7.24 -15.00 -8.79
CA TYR A 212 5.88 -15.50 -8.57
C TYR A 212 5.77 -17.01 -8.75
N LEU A 213 6.33 -17.56 -9.84
CA LEU A 213 6.32 -19.00 -10.10
C LEU A 213 7.02 -19.81 -9.00
N SER A 214 8.07 -19.24 -8.38
CA SER A 214 8.74 -19.88 -7.25
C SER A 214 7.88 -19.94 -5.99
N GLN A 215 7.08 -18.90 -5.75
CA GLN A 215 6.19 -18.78 -4.57
C GLN A 215 4.92 -19.60 -4.71
N ILE A 216 4.44 -19.85 -5.94
CA ILE A 216 3.24 -20.67 -6.22
C ILE A 216 3.36 -22.09 -5.67
N LYS A 217 4.57 -22.59 -5.42
CA LYS A 217 4.78 -23.88 -4.74
C LYS A 217 4.09 -23.95 -3.37
N VAL A 218 3.94 -22.80 -2.68
CA VAL A 218 3.22 -22.70 -1.40
C VAL A 218 1.74 -23.08 -1.55
N LEU A 219 1.15 -22.88 -2.75
CA LEU A 219 -0.24 -23.25 -3.03
C LEU A 219 -0.48 -24.77 -3.06
N GLN A 220 0.57 -25.59 -3.26
CA GLN A 220 0.43 -27.05 -3.19
C GLN A 220 0.05 -27.55 -1.78
N GLY A 221 0.26 -26.75 -0.73
CA GLY A 221 -0.16 -27.07 0.64
C GLY A 221 -1.46 -26.38 1.08
N ALA A 222 -1.76 -25.19 0.57
CA ALA A 222 -2.89 -24.38 1.02
C ALA A 222 -4.22 -24.68 0.31
N ILE A 223 -4.19 -25.26 -0.89
CA ILE A 223 -5.40 -25.56 -1.70
C ILE A 223 -5.89 -27.02 -1.49
N LEU A 224 -5.09 -27.88 -0.85
CA LEU A 224 -5.35 -29.31 -0.68
C LEU A 224 -5.70 -29.74 0.76
N ALA A 225 -5.90 -28.80 1.67
CA ALA A 225 -6.34 -29.03 3.06
C ALA A 225 -7.75 -28.47 3.27
#